data_AF-D5H1C9-F1
#
_entry.id   AF-D5H1C9-F1
#
_cell.length_a   1.000
_cell.length_b   1.000
_cell.length_c   1.000
_cell.angle_alpha   90.00
_cell.angle_beta   90.00
_cell.angle_gamma   90.00
#
_symmetry.space_group_name_H-M   'P 1'
#
loop_
_entity.id
_entity.type
_entity.pdbx_description
1 polymer ?
#
loop_
_entity_poly.entity_id
_entity_poly.type
_entity_poly.pdbx_seq_one_letter_code
_entity_poly.pdbx_strand_id
1 'polypeptide(L)' 'MAIRRSIESDFSLLSYYNAENNRARSPVGFQQRLEIAILAYNMAYCLERFN' A
#
# COMPACT_ATOMS: atom_id res chain seq x y z
N MET A 1 10.02 0.00 -19.65
CA MET A 1 10.87 0.18 -18.44
C MET A 1 10.25 1.11 -17.38
N ALA A 2 9.27 1.95 -17.72
CA ALA A 2 8.53 2.79 -16.75
C ALA A 2 7.47 1.99 -15.97
N ILE A 3 6.64 1.19 -16.67
CA ILE A 3 5.58 0.37 -16.04
C ILE A 3 6.15 -0.62 -15.01
N ARG A 4 7.25 -1.32 -15.35
CA ARG A 4 7.92 -2.23 -14.42
C ARG A 4 8.36 -1.54 -13.12
N ARG A 5 8.94 -0.33 -13.23
CA ARG A 5 9.38 0.45 -12.07
C ARG A 5 8.19 0.95 -11.24
N SER A 6 7.09 1.35 -11.88
CA SER A 6 5.83 1.65 -11.17
C SER A 6 5.32 0.43 -10.42
N ILE A 7 5.20 -0.72 -11.07
CA ILE A 7 4.75 -1.97 -10.43
C ILE A 7 5.66 -2.35 -9.25
N GLU A 8 6.98 -2.33 -9.44
CA GLU A 8 7.95 -2.63 -8.37
C GLU A 8 7.86 -1.62 -7.21
N SER A 9 7.63 -0.34 -7.51
CA SER A 9 7.42 0.71 -6.49
C SER A 9 6.10 0.52 -5.76
N ASP A 10 5.04 0.12 -6.45
CA ASP A 10 3.73 -0.13 -5.85
C ASP A 10 3.78 -1.36 -4.93
N PHE A 11 4.54 -2.39 -5.31
CA PHE A 11 4.74 -3.58 -4.48
C PHE A 11 5.69 -3.33 -3.30
N SER A 12 6.67 -2.43 -3.43
CA SER A 12 7.58 -2.11 -2.30
C SER A 12 6.83 -1.42 -1.15
N LEU A 13 5.74 -0.70 -1.45
CA LEU A 13 4.85 -0.12 -0.44
C LEU A 13 4.16 -1.18 0.41
N LEU A 14 3.81 -2.33 -0.16
CA LEU A 14 3.21 -3.41 0.61
C LEU A 14 4.16 -3.90 1.70
N SER A 15 5.46 -4.00 1.41
CA SER A 15 6.48 -4.32 2.41
C SER A 15 6.65 -3.21 3.45
N TYR A 16 6.62 -1.94 3.02
CA TYR A 16 6.72 -0.80 3.95
C TYR A 16 5.57 -0.81 4.99
N TYR A 17 4.36 -1.13 4.54
CA TYR A 17 3.19 -1.25 5.42
C TYR A 17 3.03 -2.64 6.06
N ASN A 18 4.03 -3.51 5.94
CA ASN A 18 4.05 -4.83 6.55
C ASN A 18 2.84 -5.70 6.14
N ALA A 19 2.38 -5.55 4.89
CA ALA A 19 1.22 -6.23 4.33
C ALA A 19 1.40 -7.75 4.31
N GLU A 20 2.62 -8.24 4.19
CA GLU A 20 3.00 -9.65 4.29
C GLU A 20 2.69 -10.26 5.67
N ASN A 21 2.65 -9.43 6.72
CA ASN A 21 2.25 -9.83 8.07
C ASN A 21 0.77 -9.54 8.35
N ASN A 22 -0.05 -9.42 7.31
CA ASN A 22 -1.48 -9.28 7.45
C ASN A 22 -2.13 -10.60 7.92
N ARG A 23 -2.24 -10.75 9.25
CA ARG A 23 -2.87 -11.91 9.93
C ARG A 23 -4.39 -11.81 10.09
N ALA A 24 -5.09 -11.12 9.19
CA ALA A 24 -6.55 -11.06 9.26
C ALA A 24 -7.18 -12.46 9.13
N ARG A 25 -8.21 -12.73 9.93
CA ARG A 25 -8.86 -14.06 10.01
C ARG A 25 -10.03 -14.23 9.04
N SER A 26 -10.25 -13.28 8.13
CA SER A 26 -11.27 -13.34 7.09
C SER A 26 -10.78 -12.62 5.83
N PRO A 27 -11.29 -13.00 4.64
CA PRO A 27 -10.97 -12.31 3.39
C PRO A 27 -11.31 -10.81 3.46
N VAL A 28 -12.44 -10.46 4.07
CA VAL A 28 -12.87 -9.06 4.25
C VAL A 28 -11.88 -8.30 5.13
N GLY A 29 -11.46 -8.88 6.26
CA GLY A 29 -10.50 -8.24 7.15
C GLY A 29 -9.11 -8.11 6.51
N PHE A 30 -8.73 -9.08 5.67
CA PHE A 30 -7.48 -9.01 4.92
C PHE A 30 -7.52 -7.84 3.93
N GLN A 31 -8.59 -7.75 3.15
CA GLN A 31 -8.83 -6.68 2.18
C GLN A 31 -8.84 -5.30 2.85
N GLN A 32 -9.58 -5.13 3.95
CA GLN A 32 -9.64 -3.86 4.68
C GLN A 32 -8.26 -3.38 5.15
N ARG A 33 -7.41 -4.30 5.64
CA ARG A 33 -6.06 -3.94 6.11
C ARG A 33 -5.14 -3.55 4.96
N LEU A 34 -5.30 -4.15 3.79
CA LEU A 34 -4.59 -3.72 2.57
C LEU A 34 -5.06 -2.33 2.10
N GLU A 35 -6.37 -2.11 2.06
CA GLU A 35 -6.94 -0.82 1.62
C GLU A 35 -6.50 0.34 2.52
N ILE A 36 -6.38 0.12 3.84
CA ILE A 36 -5.86 1.11 4.78
C ILE A 36 -4.39 1.45 4.49
N ALA A 37 -3.55 0.46 4.21
CA ALA A 37 -2.15 0.68 3.85
C ALA A 37 -2.02 1.53 2.58
N ILE A 38 -2.80 1.21 1.55
CA ILE A 38 -2.83 1.96 0.29
C ILE A 38 -3.35 3.38 0.51
N LEU A 39 -4.40 3.55 1.32
CA LEU A 39 -4.95 4.87 1.64
C LEU A 39 -3.91 5.75 2.37
N ALA A 40 -3.19 5.19 3.35
CA ALA A 40 -2.14 5.90 4.08
C ALA A 40 -1.03 6.39 3.13
N TYR A 41 -0.59 5.55 2.20
CA TYR A 41 0.36 5.94 1.15
C TYR A 41 -0.17 7.10 0.31
N ASN A 42 -1.39 6.98 -0.21
CA ASN A 42 -1.97 8.01 -1.07
C ASN A 42 -2.12 9.35 -0.34
N MET A 43 -2.48 9.33 0.94
CA MET A 43 -2.54 10.56 1.76
C MET A 43 -1.15 11.18 1.94
N ALA A 44 -0.13 10.39 2.23
CA ALA A 44 1.25 10.88 2.34
C ALA A 44 1.73 11.50 1.02
N TYR A 45 1.49 10.81 -0.10
CA TYR A 45 1.81 11.33 -1.43
C TYR A 45 1.09 12.65 -1.72
N CYS A 46 -0.21 12.75 -1.41
CA CYS A 46 -0.96 14.00 -1.59
C CYS A 46 -0.37 15.14 -0.74
N LEU A 47 0.01 14.87 0.51
CA LEU A 47 0.63 15.87 1.37
C LEU A 47 1.98 16.31 0.82
N GLU A 48 2.84 15.40 0.36
CA GLU A 48 4.14 15.74 -0.22
C GLU A 48 4.02 16.50 -1.54
N ARG A 49 3.00 16.19 -2.35
CA ARG A 49 2.82 16.76 -3.68
C ARG A 49 2.09 18.11 -3.69
N PHE A 50 1.21 18.33 -2.71
CA PHE A 50 0.28 19.46 -2.70
C PHE A 50 0.38 20.38 -1.47
N ASN A 51 1.27 20.10 -0.49
CA ASN A 51 1.77 21.15 0.41
C ASN A 51 2.77 22.06 -0.31
#